data_AF-A0A8J4V276-F1
#
_entry.id   AF-A0A8J4V276-F1
#
_cell.length_a   1.000
_cell.length_b   1.000
_cell.length_c   1.000
_cell.angle_alpha   90.00
_cell.angle_beta   90.00
_cell.angle_gamma   90.00
#
_symmetry.space_group_name_H-M   'P 1'
#
loop_
_entity.id
_entity.type
_entity.pdbx_description
1 polymer ?
#
loop_
_entity_poly.entity_id
_entity_poly.type
_entity_poly.pdbx_seq_one_letter_code
_entity_poly.pdbx_strand_id
1 'polypeptide(L)'
;GRFIKRGIVDGRVRQISNTPLNTEFKSTSSKSQTHIGITVPHYTRMVQLDPDFSVLVDNRAANLNSPNSICATKSKSKLTGAQIAGIVIGCVAFITIAVVCVAYYLYKKKKSSRFIKRMNNKLENMK
;
A
#
# COMPACT_ATOMS: atom_id res chain seq x y z
N GLY A 1 -29.05 12.19 4.55
CA GLY A 1 -28.97 11.06 5.47
C GLY A 1 -29.68 11.50 6.70
N ARG A 2 -30.85 10.90 6.95
CA ARG A 2 -31.69 11.28 8.08
C ARG A 2 -31.99 10.00 8.84
N PHE A 3 -31.68 9.98 10.14
CA PHE A 3 -32.10 8.88 10.98
C PHE A 3 -33.63 8.85 11.13
N ILE A 4 -34.20 7.65 11.23
CA ILE A 4 -35.64 7.44 11.37
C ILE A 4 -36.11 8.01 12.71
N LYS A 5 -36.90 9.09 12.69
CA LYS A 5 -37.45 9.68 13.93
C LYS A 5 -38.87 9.20 14.24
N ARG A 6 -39.52 8.53 13.29
CA ARG A 6 -40.92 8.08 13.38
C ARG A 6 -41.10 6.77 12.64
N GLY A 7 -41.99 5.93 13.14
CA GLY A 7 -42.42 4.71 12.46
C GLY A 7 -43.87 4.42 12.78
N ILE A 8 -44.45 3.46 12.06
CA ILE A 8 -45.80 2.98 12.31
C ILE A 8 -45.68 1.80 13.28
N VAL A 9 -46.22 1.97 14.49
CA VAL A 9 -46.24 0.96 15.53
C VAL A 9 -47.69 0.62 15.82
N ASP A 10 -48.08 -0.62 15.56
CA ASP A 10 -49.46 -1.11 15.70
C ASP A 10 -50.50 -0.19 15.02
N GLY A 11 -50.17 0.29 13.81
CA GLY A 11 -51.03 1.15 13.00
C GLY A 11 -51.05 2.63 13.41
N ARG A 12 -50.25 3.04 14.41
CA ARG A 12 -50.13 4.44 14.84
C ARG A 12 -48.74 4.99 14.60
N VAL A 13 -48.64 6.26 14.21
CA VAL A 13 -47.35 6.94 14.11
C VAL A 13 -46.80 7.16 15.52
N ARG A 14 -45.63 6.59 15.79
CA ARG A 14 -44.90 6.75 17.06
C ARG A 14 -43.51 7.31 16.81
N GLN A 15 -42.99 7.98 17.83
CA GLN A 15 -41.61 8.48 17.82
C GLN A 15 -40.62 7.33 18.07
N ILE A 16 -39.47 7.42 17.40
CA ILE A 16 -38.39 6.44 17.45
C ILE A 16 -37.10 7.18 17.78
N SER A 17 -36.26 6.56 18.62
CA SER A 17 -34.96 7.10 18.99
C SER A 17 -33.83 6.35 18.29
N ASN A 18 -32.74 7.04 17.99
CA ASN A 18 -31.54 6.45 17.41
C ASN A 18 -30.34 6.80 18.29
N THR A 19 -29.54 5.80 18.61
CA THR A 19 -28.34 5.98 19.42
C THR A 19 -27.14 5.39 18.67
N PRO A 20 -26.07 6.17 18.44
CA PRO A 20 -24.84 5.60 17.91
C PRO A 20 -24.28 4.58 18.90
N LEU A 21 -24.08 3.35 18.45
CA LEU A 21 -23.46 2.32 19.27
C LEU A 21 -21.95 2.48 19.16
N ASN A 22 -21.32 2.89 20.26
CA ASN A 22 -19.89 3.10 20.32
C ASN A 22 -19.18 1.74 20.51
N THR A 23 -19.20 0.91 19.46
CA THR A 23 -18.29 -0.23 19.38
C THR A 23 -16.99 0.29 18.81
N GLU A 24 -15.86 -0.09 19.39
CA GLU A 24 -14.54 0.23 18.84
C GLU A 24 -14.39 -0.42 17.46
N PHE A 25 -14.77 0.32 16.41
CA PHE A 25 -14.55 -0.12 15.05
C PHE A 25 -13.14 0.25 14.64
N LYS A 26 -12.34 -0.75 14.32
CA LYS A 26 -11.13 -0.56 13.50
C LYS A 26 -11.60 -0.23 12.08
N SER A 27 -11.83 1.05 11.82
CA SER A 27 -11.91 1.57 10.47
C SER A 27 -10.61 1.18 9.74
N THR A 28 -10.75 0.51 8.61
CA THR A 28 -9.60 0.19 7.75
C THR A 28 -9.58 1.13 6.56
N SER A 29 -8.48 1.20 5.84
CA SER A 29 -8.32 1.98 4.59
C SER A 29 -9.20 1.50 3.42
N SER A 30 -10.23 0.71 3.68
CA SER A 30 -11.17 0.23 2.66
C SER A 30 -12.58 0.03 3.21
N LYS A 31 -12.79 0.16 4.53
CA LYS A 31 -14.08 -0.10 5.17
C LYS A 31 -14.35 0.93 6.28
N SER A 32 -15.39 1.72 6.08
CA SER A 32 -16.05 2.52 7.12
C SER A 32 -17.32 1.80 7.56
N GLN A 33 -17.53 1.66 8.86
CA GLN A 33 -18.74 1.07 9.39
C GLN A 33 -19.18 1.86 10.63
N THR A 34 -20.49 2.08 10.75
CA THR A 34 -21.11 2.72 11.91
C THR A 34 -22.33 1.90 12.30
N HIS A 35 -22.49 1.62 13.58
CA HIS A 35 -23.67 0.93 14.10
C HIS A 35 -24.57 1.93 14.78
N ILE A 36 -25.85 1.90 14.41
CA ILE A 36 -26.88 2.77 14.96
C ILE A 36 -27.95 1.86 15.55
N GLY A 37 -28.14 1.96 16.86
CA GLY A 37 -29.26 1.31 17.55
C GLY A 37 -30.54 2.10 17.32
N ILE A 38 -31.61 1.43 16.93
CA ILE A 38 -32.94 2.03 16.75
C ILE A 38 -33.83 1.54 17.88
N THR A 39 -34.25 2.45 18.76
CA THR A 39 -35.12 2.15 19.89
C THR A 39 -36.56 2.43 19.51
N VAL A 40 -37.36 1.37 19.41
CA VAL A 40 -38.80 1.41 19.15
C VAL A 40 -39.55 1.21 20.46
N PRO A 41 -40.62 1.99 20.75
CA PRO A 41 -41.47 1.72 21.91
C PRO A 41 -42.14 0.34 21.81
N HIS A 42 -42.63 -0.17 22.95
CA HIS A 42 -43.31 -1.45 23.01
C HIS A 42 -44.41 -1.57 21.94
N TYR A 43 -44.45 -2.71 21.26
CA TYR A 43 -45.41 -3.04 20.20
C TYR A 43 -45.94 -4.46 20.38
N THR A 44 -47.10 -4.71 19.79
CA THR A 44 -47.85 -5.97 19.99
C THR A 44 -48.05 -6.76 18.70
N ARG A 45 -48.19 -6.06 17.57
CA ARG A 45 -48.52 -6.67 16.28
C ARG A 45 -47.47 -6.38 15.21
N MET A 46 -47.12 -5.11 15.00
CA MET A 46 -46.20 -4.74 13.93
C MET A 46 -45.47 -3.41 14.17
N VAL A 47 -44.29 -3.32 13.56
CA VAL A 47 -43.51 -2.10 13.44
C VAL A 47 -43.07 -1.96 11.98
N GLN A 48 -43.38 -0.82 11.36
CA GLN A 48 -42.93 -0.49 10.02
C GLN A 48 -42.04 0.75 10.07
N LEU A 49 -40.82 0.59 9.56
CA LEU A 49 -39.76 1.60 9.53
C LEU A 49 -39.31 1.81 8.08
N ASP A 50 -39.16 3.07 7.67
CA ASP A 50 -38.67 3.43 6.34
C ASP A 50 -37.42 4.31 6.48
N PRO A 51 -36.21 3.71 6.45
CA PRO A 51 -34.98 4.47 6.58
C PRO A 51 -34.60 5.21 5.29
N ASP A 52 -34.45 6.53 5.39
CA ASP A 52 -33.81 7.35 4.36
C ASP A 52 -32.30 7.52 4.63
N PHE A 53 -31.49 6.64 4.02
CA PHE A 53 -30.04 6.65 4.14
C PHE A 53 -29.32 7.67 3.24
N SER A 54 -29.98 8.73 2.77
CA SER A 54 -29.44 9.65 1.74
C SER A 54 -28.08 10.34 2.01
N VAL A 55 -27.42 10.17 3.17
CA VAL A 55 -26.09 10.74 3.51
C VAL A 55 -25.50 9.91 4.66
N LEU A 56 -25.17 8.65 4.41
CA LEU A 56 -24.18 7.92 5.23
C LEU A 56 -22.88 7.64 4.47
N VAL A 57 -22.82 8.09 3.22
CA VAL A 57 -21.64 8.02 2.36
C VAL A 57 -21.27 9.47 2.07
N ASP A 58 -20.08 9.90 2.45
CA ASP A 58 -19.56 11.22 2.06
C ASP A 58 -19.50 11.26 0.52
N ASN A 59 -20.37 12.07 -0.08
CA ASN A 59 -20.48 12.23 -1.54
C ASN A 59 -19.38 13.15 -2.09
N ARG A 60 -18.56 13.74 -1.22
CA ARG A 60 -17.43 14.56 -1.66
C ARG A 60 -16.41 13.65 -2.31
N ALA A 61 -15.91 14.06 -3.47
CA ALA A 61 -14.81 13.35 -4.12
C ALA A 61 -13.69 13.16 -3.11
N ALA A 62 -13.32 11.90 -2.85
CA ALA A 62 -12.26 11.57 -1.92
C ALA A 62 -10.97 12.27 -2.38
N ASN A 63 -10.59 13.35 -1.70
CA ASN A 63 -9.32 13.98 -1.94
C ASN A 63 -8.24 13.07 -1.36
N LEU A 64 -7.39 12.52 -2.22
CA LEU A 64 -6.26 11.66 -1.84
C LEU A 64 -5.37 12.29 -0.74
N ASN A 65 -5.37 13.62 -0.64
CA ASN A 65 -4.57 14.39 0.31
C ASN A 65 -5.30 14.74 1.62
N SER A 66 -6.55 14.29 1.78
CA SER A 66 -7.28 14.53 3.03
C SER A 66 -6.83 13.54 4.11
N PRO A 67 -6.53 14.01 5.34
CA PRO A 67 -5.96 13.17 6.39
C PRO A 67 -6.87 12.02 6.85
N ASN A 68 -8.17 12.09 6.54
CA ASN A 68 -9.18 11.11 6.91
C ASN A 68 -9.74 10.34 5.70
N SER A 69 -9.05 10.38 4.54
CA SER A 69 -9.46 9.64 3.35
C SER A 69 -9.30 8.14 3.59
N ILE A 70 -10.44 7.43 3.60
CA ILE A 70 -10.47 5.97 3.74
C ILE A 70 -9.86 5.33 2.50
N CYS A 71 -10.13 5.86 1.30
CA CYS A 71 -9.51 5.44 0.04
C CYS A 71 -8.19 6.16 -0.22
N ALA A 72 -7.32 6.25 0.79
CA ALA A 72 -5.93 6.61 0.54
C ALA A 72 -5.31 5.45 -0.24
N THR A 73 -5.43 5.46 -1.56
CA THR A 73 -4.46 4.77 -2.41
C THR A 73 -3.13 5.33 -1.94
N LYS A 74 -2.36 4.52 -1.18
CA LYS A 74 -0.98 4.85 -0.83
C LYS A 74 -0.36 5.33 -2.13
N SER A 75 -0.18 6.65 -2.23
CA SER A 75 0.32 7.30 -3.44
C SER A 75 1.50 6.48 -3.86
N LYS A 76 1.40 5.80 -5.03
CA LYS A 76 2.31 4.74 -5.47
C LYS A 76 3.68 5.05 -4.91
N SER A 77 4.15 4.25 -3.94
CA SER A 77 5.37 4.54 -3.18
C SER A 77 6.48 4.84 -4.18
N LYS A 78 6.71 6.13 -4.42
CA LYS A 78 7.84 6.57 -5.22
C LYS A 78 9.01 6.43 -4.26
N LEU A 79 10.08 5.79 -4.75
CA LEU A 79 11.33 5.73 -4.02
C LEU A 79 11.69 7.15 -3.57
N THR A 80 12.07 7.30 -2.31
CA THR A 80 12.50 8.60 -1.79
C THR A 80 13.73 9.07 -2.56
N GLY A 81 13.97 10.38 -2.62
CA GLY A 81 15.17 10.92 -3.28
C GLY A 81 16.45 10.29 -2.73
N ALA A 82 16.50 10.00 -1.42
CA ALA A 82 17.60 9.30 -0.79
C ALA A 82 17.75 7.85 -1.27
N GLN A 83 16.65 7.12 -1.46
CA GLN A 83 16.70 5.75 -2.01
C GLN A 83 17.20 5.75 -3.46
N ILE A 84 16.75 6.69 -4.28
CA ILE A 84 17.21 6.83 -5.67
C ILE A 84 18.72 7.15 -5.69
N ALA A 85 19.16 8.10 -4.87
CA ALA A 85 20.58 8.44 -4.76
C ALA A 85 21.44 7.23 -4.34
N GLY A 86 20.97 6.45 -3.37
CA GLY A 86 21.66 5.23 -2.92
C GLY A 86 21.82 4.19 -4.05
N ILE A 87 20.78 3.96 -4.85
CA ILE A 87 20.83 3.03 -5.98
C ILE A 87 21.85 3.49 -7.03
N VAL A 88 21.81 4.78 -7.39
CA VAL A 88 22.72 5.34 -8.41
C VAL A 88 24.19 5.21 -7.98
N ILE A 89 24.50 5.59 -6.74
CA ILE A 89 25.87 5.51 -6.20
C ILE A 89 26.32 4.05 -6.11
N GLY A 90 25.43 3.14 -5.66
CA GLY A 90 25.71 1.71 -5.57
C GLY A 90 26.03 1.08 -6.93
N CYS A 91 25.26 1.38 -7.97
CA CYS A 91 25.50 0.87 -9.32
C CYS A 91 26.83 1.35 -9.90
N VAL A 92 27.16 2.64 -9.75
CA VAL A 92 28.41 3.21 -10.27
C VAL A 92 29.63 2.60 -9.57
N ALA A 93 29.57 2.45 -8.25
CA ALA A 93 30.65 1.81 -7.48
C ALA A 93 30.81 0.32 -7.86
N PHE A 94 29.71 -0.41 -8.04
CA PHE A 94 29.77 -1.81 -8.42
C PHE A 94 30.37 -2.01 -9.82
N ILE A 95 29.95 -1.21 -10.81
CA ILE A 95 30.45 -1.32 -12.19
C ILE A 95 31.95 -1.00 -12.24
N THR A 96 32.41 0.03 -11.53
CA THR A 96 33.84 0.39 -11.52
C THR A 96 34.70 -0.73 -10.95
N ILE A 97 34.29 -1.34 -9.82
CA ILE A 97 34.99 -2.48 -9.23
C ILE A 97 35.00 -3.67 -10.19
N ALA A 98 33.85 -4.01 -10.79
CA ALA A 98 33.75 -5.12 -11.74
C ALA A 98 34.68 -4.95 -12.94
N VAL A 99 34.74 -3.75 -13.53
CA VAL A 99 35.64 -3.44 -14.66
C VAL A 99 37.10 -3.62 -14.27
N VAL A 100 37.52 -3.12 -13.10
CA VAL A 100 38.90 -3.27 -12.61
C VAL A 100 39.25 -4.74 -12.39
N CYS A 101 38.37 -5.51 -11.76
CA CYS A 101 38.57 -6.94 -11.54
C CYS A 101 38.72 -7.71 -12.86
N VAL A 102 37.85 -7.45 -13.83
CA VAL A 102 37.89 -8.08 -15.16
C VAL A 102 39.17 -7.70 -15.90
N ALA A 103 39.54 -6.42 -15.91
CA ALA A 103 40.78 -5.95 -16.55
C ALA A 103 42.03 -6.60 -15.93
N TYR A 104 42.10 -6.67 -14.59
CA TYR A 104 43.20 -7.32 -13.87
C TYR A 104 43.29 -8.81 -14.20
N TYR A 105 42.15 -9.52 -14.22
CA TYR A 105 42.10 -10.94 -14.57
C TYR A 105 42.63 -11.19 -16.00
N LEU A 106 42.18 -10.40 -16.98
CA LEU A 106 42.63 -10.51 -18.37
C LEU A 106 44.13 -10.18 -18.52
N TYR A 107 44.61 -9.16 -17.83
CA TYR A 107 46.04 -8.80 -17.82
C TYR A 107 46.91 -9.95 -17.28
N LYS A 108 46.52 -10.53 -16.14
CA LYS A 108 47.23 -11.68 -15.53
C LYS A 108 47.22 -12.89 -16.45
N LYS A 109 46.07 -13.21 -17.07
CA LYS A 109 45.94 -14.30 -18.04
C LYS A 109 46.86 -14.11 -19.25
N LYS A 110 46.91 -12.89 -19.80
CA LYS A 110 47.80 -12.56 -20.94
C LYS A 110 49.28 -12.64 -20.56
N LYS A 111 49.67 -12.18 -19.35
CA LYS A 111 51.05 -12.28 -18.85
C LYS A 111 51.49 -13.73 -18.66
N SER A 112 50.64 -14.57 -18.07
CA SER A 112 50.91 -16.01 -17.89
C SER A 112 51.03 -16.73 -19.24
N SER A 113 50.11 -16.49 -20.18
CA SER A 113 50.20 -17.08 -21.52
C SER A 113 51.47 -16.64 -22.27
N ARG A 114 51.86 -15.36 -22.18
CA ARG A 114 53.14 -14.87 -22.75
C ARG A 114 54.36 -15.55 -22.12
N PHE A 115 54.33 -15.78 -20.80
CA PHE A 115 55.42 -16.47 -20.10
C PHE A 115 55.54 -17.94 -20.54
N ILE A 116 54.43 -18.68 -20.59
CA ILE A 116 54.40 -20.07 -21.06
C ILE A 116 54.87 -20.16 -22.51
N LYS A 117 54.42 -19.26 -23.40
CA LYS A 117 54.90 -19.20 -24.79
C LYS A 117 56.41 -19.00 -24.89
N ARG A 118 57.00 -18.12 -24.06
CA ARG A 118 58.45 -17.92 -24.02
C ARG A 118 59.19 -19.14 -23.51
N MET A 119 58.64 -19.88 -22.54
CA MET A 119 59.23 -21.14 -22.05
C MET A 119 59.18 -22.24 -23.11
N ASN A 120 58.05 -22.42 -23.78
CA ASN A 120 57.90 -23.42 -24.84
C ASN A 120 58.90 -23.16 -25.99
N ASN A 121 59.02 -21.93 -26.47
CA ASN A 121 60.01 -21.60 -27.50
C ASN A 121 61.45 -21.91 -27.06
N LYS A 122 61.79 -21.73 -25.78
CA LYS A 122 63.12 -22.09 -25.26
C LYS A 122 63.33 -23.61 -25.23
N LEU A 123 62.31 -24.38 -24.87
CA LEU A 123 62.38 -25.84 -24.83
C LEU A 123 62.47 -26.45 -26.23
N GLU A 124 61.79 -25.88 -27.23
CA GLU A 124 61.89 -26.31 -28.62
C GLU A 124 63.28 -26.06 -29.20
N ASN A 125 63.91 -24.93 -28.86
CA ASN A 125 65.28 -24.61 -29.31
C ASN A 125 66.38 -25.42 -28.60
N MET A 126 66.05 -26.25 -27.60
CA MET A 126 66.99 -27.13 -26.89
C MET A 126 66.89 -28.60 -27.33
N LYS A 127 65.98 -28.93 -28.26
CA LYS A 127 65.93 -30.22 -28.94
C LYS A 127 66.72 -30.17 -30.24
#